data_AF-A0A833LFE8-F1
#
_entry.id   AF-A0A833LFE8-F1
#
_cell.length_a   1.000
_cell.length_b   1.000
_cell.length_c   1.000
_cell.angle_alpha   90.00
_cell.angle_beta   90.00
_cell.angle_gamma   90.00
#
_symmetry.space_group_name_H-M   'P 1'
#
loop_
_entity.id
_entity.type
_entity.pdbx_description
1 polymer ?
#
loop_
_entity_poly.entity_id
_entity_poly.type
_entity_poly.pdbx_seq_one_letter_code
_entity_poly.pdbx_strand_id
1 'polypeptide(L)'
;MEAKTTCGPGKPVTGGCAFRGAKMALQPITDALHLIHGPIVCQGHGWESRPTESSGSTLHRLALSTDIGELDVVFGGDARLSKTLEALVERYDPPAIFVYQTCLPGMTGDDIDSVCRAATEKLRRPILAIDAPGFSGGKLAGARKAGRVLLDKVIGSL
;
A
#
# COMPACT_ATOMS: atom_id res chain seq x y z
N MET A 1 -25.53 8.59 8.03
CA MET A 1 -25.25 8.56 9.47
C MET A 1 -23.74 8.31 9.63
N GLU A 2 -22.95 9.38 9.70
CA GLU A 2 -21.49 9.28 9.81
C GLU A 2 -21.10 8.93 11.25
N ALA A 3 -20.65 7.70 11.48
CA ALA A 3 -19.98 7.36 12.72
C ALA A 3 -18.61 8.04 12.75
N LYS A 4 -18.50 9.13 13.51
CA LYS A 4 -17.25 9.85 13.80
C LYS A 4 -16.37 8.94 14.66
N THR A 5 -15.57 8.08 14.04
CA THR A 5 -14.51 7.33 14.72
C THR A 5 -13.37 8.28 15.05
N THR A 6 -13.55 9.14 16.05
CA THR A 6 -12.54 10.12 16.46
C THR A 6 -11.53 9.44 17.37
N CYS A 7 -10.32 9.22 16.84
CA CYS A 7 -9.13 9.02 17.66
C CYS A 7 -8.92 10.31 18.46
N GLY A 8 -9.13 10.27 19.78
CA GLY A 8 -8.87 11.39 20.70
C GLY A 8 -7.67 11.08 21.60
N PRO A 9 -6.97 12.10 22.11
CA PRO A 9 -5.84 11.89 23.03
C PRO A 9 -6.29 11.09 24.26
N GLY A 10 -5.49 10.10 24.67
CA GLY A 10 -5.72 9.27 25.86
C GLY A 10 -6.71 8.11 25.70
N LYS A 11 -7.34 7.92 24.53
CA LYS A 11 -8.17 6.73 24.27
C LYS A 11 -7.31 5.60 23.71
N PRO A 12 -7.34 4.37 24.27
CA PRO A 12 -6.66 3.23 23.66
C PRO A 12 -7.23 3.06 22.25
N VAL A 13 -6.39 3.31 21.24
CA VAL A 13 -6.76 3.14 19.85
C VAL A 13 -6.71 1.64 19.57
N THR A 14 -7.84 0.96 19.80
CA THR A 14 -7.98 -0.49 19.57
C THR A 14 -7.97 -0.88 18.09
N GLY A 15 -7.76 0.09 17.18
CA GLY A 15 -7.66 -0.13 15.75
C GLY A 15 -6.40 0.54 15.20
N GLY A 16 -5.59 -0.21 14.44
CA GLY A 16 -4.40 0.35 13.80
C GLY A 16 -4.69 1.49 12.80
N CYS A 17 -3.64 2.00 12.17
CA CYS A 17 -3.70 3.14 11.25
C CYS A 17 -4.40 2.82 9.92
N ALA A 18 -4.72 3.87 9.14
CA ALA A 18 -5.31 3.73 7.81
C ALA A 18 -4.50 2.80 6.89
N PHE A 19 -3.18 2.97 6.81
CA PHE A 19 -2.29 2.08 6.03
C PHE A 19 -2.50 0.61 6.38
N ARG A 20 -2.48 0.30 7.68
CA ARG A 20 -2.70 -1.07 8.17
C ARG A 20 -4.08 -1.56 7.73
N GLY A 21 -5.11 -0.73 7.87
CA GLY A 21 -6.46 -1.05 7.39
C GLY A 21 -6.56 -1.34 5.90
N ALA A 22 -5.90 -0.53 5.07
CA ALA A 22 -5.85 -0.70 3.63
C ALA A 22 -5.16 -2.01 3.22
N LYS A 23 -3.96 -2.27 3.77
CA LYS A 23 -3.24 -3.52 3.51
C LYS A 23 -4.06 -4.73 3.95
N MET A 24 -4.67 -4.70 5.13
CA MET A 24 -5.49 -5.83 5.62
C MET A 24 -6.72 -6.12 4.76
N ALA A 25 -7.24 -5.12 4.05
CA ALA A 25 -8.38 -5.30 3.15
C ALA A 25 -7.99 -5.97 1.83
N LEU A 26 -6.79 -5.69 1.31
CA LEU A 26 -6.33 -6.14 0.00
C LEU A 26 -5.36 -7.32 0.05
N GLN A 27 -4.72 -7.59 1.19
CA GLN A 27 -3.81 -8.72 1.38
C GLN A 27 -4.42 -10.10 1.01
N PRO A 28 -5.75 -10.32 1.08
CA PRO A 28 -6.38 -11.53 0.55
C PRO A 28 -6.34 -11.72 -0.96
N ILE A 29 -5.81 -10.77 -1.73
CA ILE A 29 -5.55 -10.94 -3.16
C ILE A 29 -4.19 -11.63 -3.31
N THR A 30 -4.22 -12.97 -3.24
CA THR A 30 -3.04 -13.79 -2.98
C THR A 30 -2.04 -13.88 -4.15
N ASP A 31 -2.49 -13.54 -5.35
CA ASP A 31 -1.73 -13.52 -6.59
C ASP A 31 -1.12 -12.16 -6.92
N ALA A 32 -1.39 -11.11 -6.15
CA ALA A 32 -0.80 -9.79 -6.34
C ALA A 32 0.38 -9.51 -5.41
N LEU A 33 1.27 -8.61 -5.84
CA LEU A 33 2.29 -8.06 -4.94
C LEU A 33 1.73 -6.91 -4.10
N HIS A 34 2.14 -6.87 -2.84
CA HIS A 34 1.83 -5.79 -1.92
C HIS A 34 3.10 -5.04 -1.53
N LEU A 35 3.36 -3.91 -2.19
CA LEU A 35 4.52 -3.07 -1.97
C LEU A 35 4.18 -1.93 -1.00
N ILE A 36 4.96 -1.80 0.06
CA ILE A 36 4.82 -0.72 1.02
C ILE A 36 5.78 0.41 0.61
N HIS A 37 5.25 1.57 0.25
CA HIS A 37 6.06 2.76 0.07
C HIS A 37 6.26 3.45 1.43
N GLY A 38 7.41 3.20 2.03
CA GLY A 38 7.71 3.62 3.40
C GLY A 38 8.99 3.01 3.96
N PRO A 39 9.36 3.34 5.20
CA PRO A 39 10.41 2.63 5.92
C PRO A 39 10.05 1.17 6.15
N ILE A 40 11.03 0.27 6.20
CA ILE A 40 10.82 -1.18 6.43
C ILE A 40 9.97 -1.49 7.67
N VAL A 41 10.04 -0.63 8.69
CA VAL A 41 9.31 -0.78 9.96
C VAL A 41 7.79 -0.89 9.75
N CYS A 42 7.22 -0.13 8.81
CA CYS A 42 5.79 -0.22 8.51
C CYS A 42 5.40 -1.60 7.97
N GLN A 43 6.26 -2.21 7.16
CA GLN A 43 6.06 -3.56 6.68
C GLN A 43 6.29 -4.59 7.79
N GLY A 44 7.38 -4.46 8.56
CA GLY A 44 7.73 -5.38 9.64
C GLY A 44 6.63 -5.54 10.69
N HIS A 45 5.99 -4.45 11.13
CA HIS A 45 4.88 -4.51 12.08
C HIS A 45 3.57 -5.05 11.50
N GLY A 46 3.44 -5.12 10.17
CA GLY A 46 2.25 -5.59 9.48
C GLY A 46 2.42 -6.98 8.86
N TRP A 47 3.64 -7.50 8.77
CA TRP A 47 3.94 -8.77 8.13
C TRP A 47 3.30 -9.90 8.93
N GLU A 48 2.50 -10.74 8.26
CA GLU A 48 1.79 -11.87 8.85
C GLU A 48 0.79 -11.55 9.98
N SER A 49 0.55 -10.27 10.30
CA SER A 49 -0.44 -9.83 11.30
C SER A 49 -1.90 -10.21 10.98
N ARG A 50 -2.14 -10.67 9.74
CA ARG A 50 -3.38 -11.24 9.22
C ARG A 50 -3.03 -12.50 8.43
N PRO A 51 -3.06 -13.70 9.05
CA PRO A 51 -2.92 -14.94 8.30
C PRO A 51 -3.95 -14.98 7.19
N THR A 52 -3.48 -15.20 5.96
CA THR A 52 -4.32 -15.25 4.77
C THR A 52 -3.95 -16.54 4.04
N GLU A 53 -4.88 -17.49 4.07
CA GLU A 53 -4.74 -18.75 3.34
C GLU A 53 -4.82 -18.50 1.83
N SER A 54 -4.09 -19.32 1.08
CA SER A 54 -4.12 -19.31 -0.37
C SER A 54 -4.10 -20.74 -0.88
N SER A 55 -4.92 -21.02 -1.89
CA SER A 55 -4.99 -22.32 -2.58
C SER A 55 -3.98 -22.46 -3.72
N GLY A 56 -3.16 -21.42 -3.97
CA GLY A 56 -2.21 -21.40 -5.08
C GLY A 56 -1.08 -20.42 -4.85
N SER A 57 -1.20 -19.22 -5.43
CA SER A 57 -0.15 -18.19 -5.34
C SER A 57 0.14 -17.76 -3.90
N THR A 58 1.41 -17.51 -3.59
CA THR A 58 1.86 -17.06 -2.26
C THR A 58 2.53 -15.68 -2.31
N LEU A 59 2.33 -14.95 -3.41
CA LEU A 59 2.95 -13.65 -3.66
C LEU A 59 2.58 -12.61 -2.58
N HIS A 60 1.36 -12.67 -2.04
CA HIS A 60 0.92 -11.78 -0.96
C HIS A 60 1.70 -11.92 0.36
N ARG A 61 2.40 -13.06 0.56
CA ARG A 61 3.19 -13.32 1.77
C ARG A 61 4.54 -12.60 1.77
N LEU A 62 5.00 -12.12 0.61
CA LEU A 62 6.28 -11.43 0.52
C LEU A 62 6.26 -10.11 1.31
N ALA A 63 7.33 -9.86 2.07
CA ALA A 63 7.53 -8.58 2.73
C ALA A 63 8.29 -7.60 1.85
N LEU A 64 7.53 -6.82 1.08
CA LEU A 64 8.08 -5.83 0.16
C LEU A 64 7.94 -4.41 0.72
N SER A 65 9.03 -3.66 0.71
CA SER A 65 9.05 -2.24 1.06
C SER A 65 10.02 -1.51 0.14
N THR A 66 9.78 -0.23 -0.13
CA THR A 66 10.79 0.63 -0.76
C THR A 66 11.90 1.00 0.23
N ASP A 67 11.70 0.76 1.52
CA ASP A 67 12.64 1.06 2.61
C ASP A 67 13.20 2.49 2.52
N ILE A 68 12.30 3.46 2.61
CA ILE A 68 12.63 4.89 2.54
C ILE A 68 13.64 5.24 3.65
N GLY A 69 14.78 5.80 3.26
CA GLY A 69 15.81 6.31 4.15
C GLY A 69 15.84 7.84 4.21
N GLU A 70 16.83 8.38 4.91
CA GLU A 70 16.97 9.83 5.16
C GLU A 70 17.08 10.64 3.86
N LEU A 71 17.84 10.15 2.87
CA LEU A 71 18.00 10.83 1.57
C LEU A 71 16.67 10.89 0.81
N ASP A 72 15.86 9.84 0.87
CA ASP A 72 14.56 9.81 0.21
C ASP A 72 13.55 10.74 0.92
N VAL A 73 13.71 10.97 2.23
CA VAL A 73 12.92 11.98 2.96
C VAL A 73 13.28 13.40 2.51
N VAL A 74 14.56 13.67 2.22
CA VAL A 74 15.03 14.99 1.78
C VAL A 74 14.71 15.27 0.31
N PHE A 75 14.92 14.27 -0.56
CA PHE A 75 14.82 14.43 -2.02
C PHE A 75 13.54 13.88 -2.64
N GLY A 76 12.68 13.22 -1.86
CA GLY A 76 11.46 12.54 -2.32
C GLY A 76 11.68 11.05 -2.61
N GLY A 77 10.65 10.25 -2.36
CA GLY A 77 10.68 8.79 -2.52
C GLY A 77 10.33 8.28 -3.92
N ASP A 78 9.84 9.15 -4.81
CA ASP A 78 9.30 8.80 -6.13
C ASP A 78 10.27 8.00 -7.00
N ALA A 79 11.53 8.47 -7.08
CA ALA A 79 12.56 7.81 -7.89
C ALA A 79 12.91 6.42 -7.36
N ARG A 80 12.87 6.25 -6.04
CA ARG A 80 13.08 4.94 -5.40
C ARG A 80 11.90 4.02 -5.70
N LEU A 81 10.67 4.51 -5.58
CA LEU A 81 9.46 3.75 -5.89
C LEU A 81 9.49 3.23 -7.34
N SER A 82 9.80 4.07 -8.32
CA SER A 82 9.90 3.66 -9.73
C SER A 82 10.91 2.54 -9.93
N LYS A 83 12.12 2.68 -9.38
CA LYS A 83 13.17 1.66 -9.49
C LYS A 83 12.76 0.34 -8.83
N THR A 84 12.11 0.41 -7.66
CA THR A 84 11.60 -0.77 -6.97
C THR A 84 10.53 -1.49 -7.80
N LEU A 85 9.59 -0.75 -8.40
CA LEU A 85 8.55 -1.34 -9.25
C LEU A 85 9.14 -2.07 -10.47
N GLU A 86 10.13 -1.47 -11.13
CA GLU A 86 10.85 -2.10 -12.25
C GLU A 86 11.49 -3.43 -11.83
N ALA A 87 12.22 -3.43 -10.71
CA ALA A 87 12.87 -4.63 -10.19
C ALA A 87 11.87 -5.72 -9.75
N LEU A 88 10.70 -5.33 -9.22
CA LEU A 88 9.66 -6.28 -8.82
C LEU A 88 8.98 -6.95 -10.02
N VAL A 89 8.68 -6.17 -11.07
CA VAL A 89 8.10 -6.72 -12.30
C VAL A 89 9.10 -7.65 -12.99
N GLU A 90 10.37 -7.25 -13.09
CA GLU A 90 11.43 -8.09 -13.67
C GLU A 90 11.60 -9.42 -12.92
N ARG A 91 11.53 -9.38 -11.58
CA ARG A 91 11.80 -10.56 -10.74
C ARG A 91 10.61 -11.51 -10.59
N TYR A 92 9.39 -11.00 -10.49
CA TYR A 92 8.22 -11.79 -10.10
C TYR A 92 7.13 -11.84 -11.17
N ASP A 93 7.14 -10.94 -12.16
CA ASP A 93 6.11 -10.75 -13.19
C ASP A 93 4.66 -10.97 -12.69
N PRO A 94 4.21 -10.22 -11.66
CA PRO A 94 2.91 -10.45 -11.05
C PRO A 94 1.76 -9.94 -11.94
N PRO A 95 0.55 -10.52 -11.81
CA PRO A 95 -0.66 -10.00 -12.45
C PRO A 95 -0.98 -8.55 -12.06
N ALA A 96 -0.71 -8.15 -10.82
CA ALA A 96 -0.95 -6.80 -10.32
C ALA A 96 -0.03 -6.45 -9.14
N ILE A 97 0.19 -5.15 -8.94
CA ILE A 97 0.94 -4.61 -7.78
C ILE A 97 0.10 -3.56 -7.07
N PHE A 98 -0.12 -3.74 -5.77
CA PHE A 98 -0.71 -2.73 -4.90
C PHE A 98 0.39 -1.98 -4.16
N VAL A 99 0.44 -0.66 -4.33
CA VAL A 99 1.41 0.23 -3.70
C VAL A 99 0.73 1.00 -2.59
N TYR A 100 1.19 0.84 -1.34
CA TYR A 100 0.60 1.50 -0.18
C TYR A 100 1.48 2.65 0.30
N GLN A 101 0.92 3.85 0.37
CA GLN A 101 1.58 4.99 0.97
C GLN A 101 1.48 4.95 2.50
N THR A 102 2.64 5.09 3.17
CA THR A 102 2.74 5.21 4.63
C THR A 102 2.81 6.68 5.07
N CYS A 103 2.98 6.94 6.37
CA CYS A 103 2.98 8.30 6.91
C CYS A 103 4.11 9.17 6.34
N LEU A 104 5.33 8.64 6.21
CA LEU A 104 6.49 9.43 5.77
C LEU A 104 6.33 9.97 4.34
N PRO A 105 6.16 9.13 3.31
CA PRO A 105 6.00 9.63 1.94
C PRO A 105 4.76 10.52 1.78
N GLY A 106 3.68 10.22 2.52
CA GLY A 106 2.51 11.09 2.55
C GLY A 106 2.73 12.46 3.23
N MET A 107 3.74 12.60 4.10
CA MET A 107 4.14 13.88 4.69
C MET A 107 5.15 14.63 3.82
N THR A 108 6.06 13.89 3.17
CA THR A 108 7.02 14.45 2.20
C THR A 108 6.30 14.98 0.95
N GLY A 109 5.14 14.40 0.62
CA GLY A 109 4.32 14.81 -0.52
C GLY A 109 4.60 14.01 -1.79
N ASP A 110 5.06 12.77 -1.64
CA ASP A 110 5.33 11.86 -2.75
C ASP A 110 4.03 11.58 -3.55
N ASP A 111 4.08 11.72 -4.88
CA ASP A 111 2.93 11.52 -5.76
C ASP A 111 2.91 10.09 -6.29
N ILE A 112 2.47 9.17 -5.43
CA ILE A 112 2.40 7.75 -5.77
C ILE A 112 1.42 7.43 -6.92
N ASP A 113 0.38 8.24 -7.12
CA ASP A 113 -0.59 8.00 -8.21
C ASP A 113 0.06 8.26 -9.56
N SER A 114 0.79 9.38 -9.69
CA SER A 114 1.56 9.70 -10.91
C SER A 114 2.63 8.65 -11.20
N VAL A 115 3.42 8.26 -10.19
CA VAL A 115 4.47 7.24 -10.34
C VAL A 115 3.86 5.88 -10.74
N CYS A 116 2.79 5.44 -10.10
CA CYS A 116 2.14 4.17 -10.43
C CYS A 116 1.52 4.18 -11.83
N ARG A 117 0.96 5.31 -12.28
CA ARG A 117 0.44 5.45 -13.64
C ARG A 117 1.55 5.34 -14.68
N ALA A 118 2.63 6.10 -14.51
CA ALA A 118 3.78 6.04 -15.41
C ALA A 118 4.40 4.62 -15.44
N ALA A 119 4.51 3.98 -14.29
CA ALA A 119 5.01 2.61 -14.19
C ALA A 119 4.06 1.60 -14.86
N THR A 120 2.74 1.77 -14.74
CA THR A 120 1.74 0.93 -15.41
C THR A 120 1.88 1.01 -16.93
N GLU A 121 2.03 2.21 -17.47
CA GLU A 121 2.22 2.45 -18.91
C GLU A 121 3.55 1.84 -19.41
N LYS A 122 4.63 2.00 -18.64
CA LYS A 122 5.98 1.48 -18.97
C LYS A 122 6.06 -0.04 -18.88
N LEU A 123 5.55 -0.63 -17.81
CA LEU A 123 5.73 -2.04 -17.45
C LEU A 123 4.59 -2.95 -17.94
N ARG A 124 3.49 -2.36 -18.45
CA ARG A 124 2.30 -3.09 -18.94
C ARG A 124 1.71 -4.06 -17.91
N ARG A 125 1.80 -3.69 -16.64
CA ARG A 125 1.18 -4.39 -15.51
C ARG A 125 0.34 -3.39 -14.72
N PRO A 126 -0.84 -3.77 -14.21
CA PRO A 126 -1.66 -2.90 -13.40
C PRO A 126 -0.97 -2.62 -12.05
N ILE A 127 -0.57 -1.37 -11.85
CA ILE A 127 0.05 -0.89 -10.62
C ILE A 127 -0.89 0.12 -9.97
N LEU A 128 -1.41 -0.24 -8.79
CA LEU A 128 -2.49 0.47 -8.13
C LEU A 128 -1.98 1.19 -6.88
N ALA A 129 -1.97 2.52 -6.95
CA ALA A 129 -1.69 3.39 -5.83
C ALA A 129 -2.85 3.37 -4.81
N ILE A 130 -2.49 3.15 -3.54
CA ILE A 130 -3.39 3.18 -2.38
C ILE A 130 -2.93 4.29 -1.44
N ASP A 131 -3.52 5.47 -1.59
CA ASP A 131 -3.25 6.62 -0.72
C ASP A 131 -3.95 6.50 0.64
N ALA A 132 -3.29 5.80 1.57
CA ALA A 132 -3.78 5.57 2.92
C ALA A 132 -2.70 5.84 3.98
N PRO A 133 -2.08 7.04 4.03
CA PRO A 133 -1.08 7.36 5.03
C PRO A 133 -1.69 7.20 6.42
N GLY A 134 -0.90 6.75 7.38
CA GLY A 134 -1.43 6.30 8.67
C GLY A 134 -2.18 7.38 9.46
N PHE A 135 -1.88 8.65 9.23
CA PHE A 135 -2.57 9.80 9.84
C PHE A 135 -3.93 10.13 9.17
N SER A 136 -4.23 9.57 7.99
CA SER A 136 -5.48 9.84 7.26
C SER A 136 -6.73 9.11 7.81
N GLY A 137 -6.63 8.58 9.03
CA GLY A 137 -7.73 7.95 9.75
C GLY A 137 -7.36 6.61 10.38
N GLY A 138 -8.36 5.95 10.96
CA GLY A 138 -8.20 4.61 11.53
C GLY A 138 -8.32 3.48 10.49
N LYS A 139 -8.15 2.24 10.95
CA LYS A 139 -8.24 1.01 10.15
C LYS A 139 -9.43 0.98 9.17
N LEU A 140 -10.64 1.33 9.63
CA LEU A 140 -11.84 1.28 8.79
C LEU A 140 -11.79 2.30 7.64
N ALA A 141 -11.24 3.50 7.89
CA ALA A 141 -11.07 4.51 6.85
C ALA A 141 -10.10 3.99 5.76
N GLY A 142 -8.99 3.39 6.19
CA GLY A 142 -8.04 2.75 5.27
C GLY A 142 -8.66 1.62 4.43
N ALA A 143 -9.43 0.74 5.07
CA ALA A 143 -10.12 -0.35 4.36
C ALA A 143 -11.14 0.19 3.33
N ARG A 144 -11.86 1.28 3.64
CA ARG A 144 -12.77 1.93 2.70
C ARG A 144 -12.04 2.55 1.51
N LYS A 145 -10.91 3.24 1.75
CA LYS A 145 -10.06 3.79 0.68
C LYS A 145 -9.56 2.70 -0.27
N ALA A 146 -9.05 1.61 0.29
CA ALA A 146 -8.59 0.46 -0.49
C ALA A 146 -9.72 -0.19 -1.31
N GLY A 147 -10.89 -0.42 -0.68
CA GLY A 147 -12.06 -0.95 -1.37
C GLY A 147 -12.56 -0.02 -2.49
N ARG A 148 -12.45 1.29 -2.31
CA ARG A 148 -12.79 2.27 -3.36
C ARG A 148 -11.85 2.16 -4.55
N VAL A 149 -10.54 2.00 -4.32
CA VAL A 149 -9.58 1.80 -5.41
C VAL A 149 -9.88 0.52 -6.19
N LEU A 150 -10.22 -0.58 -5.51
CA LEU A 150 -10.66 -1.80 -6.20
C LEU A 150 -11.91 -1.56 -7.04
N LEU A 151 -12.91 -0.88 -6.48
CA LEU A 151 -14.16 -0.59 -7.18
C LEU A 151 -13.93 0.26 -8.43
N ASP A 152 -13.10 1.31 -8.32
CA ASP A 152 -12.91 2.28 -9.40
C ASP A 152 -11.89 1.82 -10.46
N LYS A 153 -10.88 1.03 -10.08
CA LYS A 153 -9.74 0.68 -10.95
C LYS A 153 -9.67 -0.81 -11.34
N VAL A 154 -10.42 -1.72 -10.70
CA VAL A 154 -10.32 -3.18 -10.93
C VAL A 154 -11.66 -3.81 -11.28
N ILE A 155 -12.72 -3.49 -10.54
CA ILE A 155 -14.03 -4.12 -10.76
C ILE A 155 -14.64 -3.58 -12.05
N GLY A 156 -14.90 -4.49 -13.01
CA GLY A 156 -15.52 -4.13 -14.29
C GLY A 156 -14.55 -3.63 -15.36
N SER A 157 -13.23 -3.69 -15.13
CA SER A 157 -12.22 -3.35 -16.13
C SER A 157 -11.95 -4.48 -17.14
N LEU A 158 -12.99 -5.21 -17.55
CA LEU A 158 -12.96 -6.27 -18.58
C LEU A 158 -13.50 -5.75 -19.91
#